data_AF-A0A7J7LQA3-F1
#
_entry.id   AF-A0A7J7LQA3-F1
#
_cell.length_a   1.000
_cell.length_b   1.000
_cell.length_c   1.000
_cell.angle_alpha   90.00
_cell.angle_beta   90.00
_cell.angle_gamma   90.00
#
_symmetry.space_group_name_H-M   'P 1'
#
loop_
_entity.id
_entity.type
_entity.pdbx_description
1 polymer ?
#
loop_
_entity_poly.entity_id
_entity_poly.type
_entity_poly.pdbx_seq_one_letter_code
_entity_poly.pdbx_strand_id
1 'polypeptide(L)'
;MMQFAKLLYFRGFHITFVNTKFNHKLLLRSMGSDQLKGLPDFQFETIPDGLPMFHRDATQDIPSLCSTSAQKYLLASLIDLVGKLKSLSVVPDVTCIVCDALMSMGIKAAKHLWLCIRYT
;
A
#
# COMPACT_ATOMS: atom_id res chain seq x y z
N MET A 1 6.84 -6.20 -5.81
CA MET A 1 6.25 -4.85 -5.86
C MET A 1 7.25 -3.70 -5.81
N MET A 2 8.18 -3.63 -4.84
CA MET A 2 9.09 -2.46 -4.71
C MET A 2 9.89 -2.14 -5.98
N GLN A 3 10.53 -3.13 -6.61
CA GLN A 3 11.29 -2.91 -7.85
C GLN A 3 10.40 -2.38 -8.99
N PHE A 4 9.17 -2.88 -9.10
CA PHE A 4 8.21 -2.40 -10.09
C PHE A 4 7.81 -0.94 -9.84
N ALA A 5 7.55 -0.57 -8.59
CA ALA A 5 7.29 0.82 -8.21
C ALA A 5 8.48 1.74 -8.56
N LYS A 6 9.72 1.30 -8.32
CA LYS A 6 10.93 2.03 -8.73
C LYS A 6 11.05 2.20 -10.24
N LEU A 7 10.64 1.20 -11.02
CA LEU A 7 10.62 1.29 -12.49
C LEU A 7 9.57 2.28 -12.98
N LEU A 8 8.36 2.26 -12.42
CA LEU A 8 7.33 3.25 -12.75
C LEU A 8 7.78 4.67 -12.37
N TYR A 9 8.36 4.82 -11.19
CA TYR A 9 8.98 6.07 -10.76
C TYR A 9 10.01 6.58 -11.77
N PHE A 10 10.93 5.72 -12.21
CA PHE A 10 11.94 6.05 -13.22
C PHE A 10 11.33 6.45 -14.58
N ARG A 11 10.08 6.04 -14.86
CA ARG A 11 9.32 6.44 -16.05
C ARG A 11 8.53 7.75 -15.87
N GLY A 12 8.70 8.44 -14.74
CA GLY A 12 8.12 9.75 -14.46
C GLY A 12 6.78 9.72 -13.73
N PHE A 13 6.38 8.57 -13.15
CA PHE A 13 5.16 8.50 -12.34
C PHE A 13 5.42 8.97 -10.91
N HIS A 14 4.48 9.72 -10.34
CA HIS A 14 4.42 9.95 -8.90
C HIS A 14 3.92 8.67 -8.22
N ILE A 15 4.67 8.18 -7.23
CA ILE A 15 4.40 6.90 -6.58
C ILE A 15 4.10 7.12 -5.09
N THR A 16 2.94 6.62 -4.66
CA THR A 16 2.69 6.34 -3.24
C THR A 16 2.73 4.84 -3.03
N PHE A 17 3.80 4.34 -2.41
CA PHE A 17 3.96 2.92 -2.12
C PHE A 17 3.30 2.59 -0.77
N VAL A 18 2.19 1.87 -0.83
CA VAL A 18 1.38 1.54 0.36
C VAL A 18 1.74 0.15 0.86
N ASN A 19 2.12 0.04 2.12
CA ASN A 19 2.33 -1.22 2.83
C ASN A 19 1.29 -1.41 3.94
N THR A 20 1.07 -2.65 4.38
CA THR A 20 0.48 -2.83 5.72
C THR A 20 1.46 -2.36 6.80
N LYS A 21 0.97 -1.98 7.98
CA LYS A 21 1.86 -1.65 9.12
C LYS A 21 2.85 -2.78 9.43
N PHE A 22 2.41 -4.03 9.30
CA PHE A 22 3.25 -5.21 9.49
C PHE A 22 4.39 -5.27 8.44
N ASN A 23 4.05 -5.19 7.15
CA ASN A 23 5.04 -5.27 6.06
C ASN A 23 6.00 -4.08 6.07
N HIS A 24 5.52 -2.88 6.41
CA HIS A 24 6.37 -1.71 6.55
C HIS A 24 7.41 -1.91 7.68
N LYS A 25 7.02 -2.51 8.80
CA LYS A 25 7.93 -2.80 9.91
C LYS A 25 9.00 -3.84 9.53
N LEU A 26 8.63 -4.87 8.75
CA LEU A 26 9.60 -5.84 8.22
C LEU A 26 10.57 -5.19 7.22
N LEU A 27 10.05 -4.31 6.36
CA LEU A 27 10.87 -3.58 5.39
C LEU A 27 11.87 -2.64 6.09
N LEU A 28 11.44 -1.92 7.13
CA LEU A 28 12.32 -1.07 7.94
C LEU A 28 13.46 -1.85 8.58
N ARG A 29 13.17 -3.06 9.09
CA ARG A 29 14.18 -3.92 9.72
C ARG A 29 15.21 -4.44 8.73
N SER A 30 14.79 -4.76 7.51
CA SER A 30 15.66 -5.31 6.47
C SER A 30 16.49 -4.24 5.75
N MET A 31 15.92 -3.05 5.53
CA MET A 31 16.53 -2.01 4.67
C MET A 31 17.03 -0.77 5.44
N GLY A 32 16.70 -0.63 6.73
CA GLY A 32 16.98 0.54 7.54
C GLY A 32 15.98 1.69 7.31
N SER A 33 15.82 2.57 8.31
CA SER A 33 14.84 3.67 8.26
C SER A 33 15.16 4.73 7.21
N ASP A 34 16.43 4.92 6.88
CA ASP A 34 16.84 5.95 5.92
C ASP A 34 16.38 5.65 4.49
N GLN A 35 16.18 4.38 4.14
CA GLN A 35 15.69 4.00 2.81
C GLN A 35 14.19 4.25 2.62
N LEU A 36 13.43 4.47 3.69
CA LEU A 36 11.99 4.74 3.63
C LEU A 36 11.65 6.21 3.88
N LYS A 37 12.65 7.11 3.92
CA LYS A 37 12.42 8.56 4.05
C LYS A 37 11.66 9.17 2.87
N GLY A 38 11.45 8.41 1.78
CA GLY A 38 10.73 8.85 0.60
C GLY A 38 11.48 9.93 -0.19
N LEU A 39 10.98 10.20 -1.39
CA LEU A 39 11.33 11.35 -2.23
C LEU A 39 10.04 12.15 -2.44
N PRO A 40 10.10 13.44 -2.82
CA PRO A 40 8.90 14.26 -3.03
C PRO A 40 7.83 13.57 -3.89
N ASP A 41 8.27 12.78 -4.87
CA ASP A 41 7.49 12.05 -5.84
C ASP A 41 7.53 10.51 -5.69
N PHE A 42 8.16 10.01 -4.61
CA PHE A 42 8.11 8.61 -4.18
C PHE A 42 7.87 8.52 -2.67
N GLN A 43 6.62 8.43 -2.26
CA GLN A 43 6.24 8.42 -0.85
C GLN A 43 5.93 7.00 -0.37
N PHE A 44 6.15 6.77 0.93
CA PHE A 44 5.73 5.54 1.60
C PHE A 44 4.57 5.83 2.54
N GLU A 45 3.50 5.06 2.40
CA GLU A 45 2.34 5.14 3.29
C GLU A 45 2.05 3.77 3.91
N THR A 46 1.33 3.78 5.03
CA THR A 46 0.93 2.55 5.70
C THR A 46 -0.56 2.50 5.98
N ILE A 47 -1.15 1.32 5.78
CA ILE A 47 -2.53 1.02 6.17
C ILE A 47 -2.56 -0.11 7.22
N PRO A 48 -3.49 -0.07 8.19
CA PRO A 48 -3.71 -1.19 9.08
C PRO A 48 -4.43 -2.33 8.36
N ASP A 49 -4.07 -3.58 8.68
CA ASP A 49 -4.67 -4.80 8.10
C ASP A 49 -5.74 -5.44 8.99
N GLY A 50 -5.98 -4.86 10.18
CA GLY A 50 -6.98 -5.34 11.14
C GLY A 50 -6.57 -6.62 11.87
N LEU A 51 -5.33 -7.08 11.69
CA LEU A 51 -4.81 -8.26 12.36
C LEU A 51 -4.07 -7.89 13.64
N PRO A 52 -4.03 -8.78 14.64
CA PRO A 52 -3.16 -8.61 15.79
C PRO A 52 -1.69 -8.56 15.33
N MET A 53 -0.90 -7.67 15.90
CA MET A 53 0.55 -7.71 15.70
C MET A 53 1.13 -8.92 16.45
N PHE A 54 1.39 -10.02 15.74
CA PHE A 54 2.10 -11.16 16.31
C PHE A 54 3.61 -10.89 16.42
N HIS A 55 4.26 -11.60 17.34
CA HIS A 55 5.63 -11.36 17.81
C HIS A 55 6.71 -11.40 16.71
N ARG A 56 7.87 -10.84 17.07
CA ARG A 56 8.87 -10.18 16.22
C ARG A 56 9.53 -10.99 15.09
N ASP A 57 9.40 -12.31 15.00
CA ASP A 57 10.15 -13.13 14.02
C ASP A 57 9.26 -14.00 13.11
N ALA A 58 7.93 -13.82 13.16
CA ALA A 58 7.03 -14.57 12.30
C ALA A 58 6.89 -13.91 10.92
N THR A 59 6.79 -14.73 9.88
CA THR A 59 6.21 -14.33 8.59
C THR A 59 4.75 -13.94 8.78
N GLN A 60 4.22 -13.05 7.93
CA GLN A 60 2.80 -12.67 8.00
C GLN A 60 1.92 -13.92 7.83
N ASP A 61 0.90 -14.07 8.67
CA ASP A 61 -0.10 -15.13 8.53
C ASP A 61 -0.96 -14.86 7.30
N ILE A 62 -0.53 -15.41 6.16
CA ILE A 62 -1.17 -15.22 4.86
C ILE A 62 -2.64 -15.69 4.87
N PRO A 63 -3.01 -16.86 5.42
CA PRO A 63 -4.40 -17.24 5.62
C PRO A 63 -5.24 -16.17 6.33
N SER A 64 -4.76 -15.66 7.47
CA SER A 64 -5.47 -14.60 8.21
C SER A 64 -5.60 -13.31 7.42
N LEU A 65 -4.57 -12.92 6.66
CA LEU A 65 -4.60 -11.75 5.78
C LEU A 65 -5.60 -11.90 4.63
N CYS A 66 -5.77 -13.12 4.14
CA CYS A 66 -6.73 -13.44 3.08
C CYS A 66 -8.16 -13.61 3.61
N SER A 67 -8.36 -13.59 4.93
CA SER A 67 -9.70 -13.69 5.52
C SER A 67 -10.61 -12.54 5.07
N THR A 68 -11.91 -12.83 4.95
CA THR A 68 -12.92 -11.84 4.54
C THR A 68 -12.92 -10.60 5.44
N SER A 69 -12.67 -10.76 6.74
CA SER A 69 -12.61 -9.65 7.70
C SER A 69 -11.40 -8.75 7.43
N ALA A 70 -10.19 -9.32 7.31
CA ALA A 70 -8.98 -8.55 7.02
C ALA A 70 -9.07 -7.83 5.67
N GLN A 71 -9.56 -8.51 4.63
CA GLN A 71 -9.72 -7.94 3.29
C GLN A 71 -10.74 -6.78 3.27
N LYS A 72 -11.83 -6.86 4.05
CA LYS A 72 -12.79 -5.76 4.23
C LYS A 72 -12.16 -4.57 4.96
N TYR A 73 -11.37 -4.84 6.00
CA TYR A 73 -10.70 -3.81 6.79
C TYR A 73 -9.63 -3.06 5.97
N LEU A 74 -8.84 -3.81 5.18
CA LEU A 74 -7.88 -3.25 4.23
C LEU A 74 -8.56 -2.41 3.14
N LEU A 75 -9.72 -2.86 2.63
CA LEU A 75 -10.50 -2.08 1.66
C LEU A 75 -10.88 -0.70 2.22
N ALA A 76 -11.48 -0.67 3.42
CA ALA A 76 -11.86 0.58 4.07
C ALA A 76 -10.64 1.48 4.30
N SER A 77 -9.56 0.91 4.85
CA SER A 77 -8.32 1.64 5.12
C SER A 77 -7.68 2.22 3.85
N LEU A 78 -7.74 1.49 2.72
CA LEU A 78 -7.20 1.95 1.45
C LEU A 78 -8.06 3.08 0.87
N ILE A 79 -9.39 2.99 0.95
CA ILE A 79 -10.30 4.06 0.51
C ILE A 79 -10.04 5.34 1.31
N ASP A 80 -9.93 5.22 2.64
CA ASP A 80 -9.65 6.35 3.52
C ASP A 80 -8.30 7.00 3.20
N LEU A 81 -7.26 6.18 2.96
CA LEU A 81 -5.95 6.69 2.55
C LEU A 81 -6.02 7.46 1.23
N VAL A 82 -6.69 6.93 0.20
CA VAL A 82 -6.83 7.63 -1.07
C VAL A 82 -7.62 8.94 -0.91
N GLY A 83 -8.67 8.94 -0.09
CA GLY A 83 -9.41 10.15 0.27
C GLY A 83 -8.52 11.20 0.94
N LYS A 84 -7.66 10.78 1.88
CA LYS A 84 -6.67 11.66 2.50
C LYS A 84 -5.69 12.22 1.48
N LEU A 85 -5.13 11.38 0.59
CA LEU A 85 -4.18 11.82 -0.44
C LEU A 85 -4.79 12.88 -1.35
N LYS A 86 -6.05 12.69 -1.76
CA LYS A 86 -6.79 13.68 -2.57
C LYS A 86 -6.96 15.05 -1.89
N SER A 87 -6.99 15.08 -0.55
CA SER A 87 -7.10 16.33 0.22
C SER A 87 -5.78 17.10 0.36
N LEU A 88 -4.65 16.47 0.04
CA LEU A 88 -3.33 17.07 0.15
C LEU A 88 -2.98 17.80 -1.14
N SER A 89 -2.91 19.13 -1.09
CA SER A 89 -2.55 19.97 -2.26
C SER A 89 -1.12 19.79 -2.77
N VAL A 90 -0.27 19.09 -2.02
CA VAL A 90 1.16 18.93 -2.30
C VAL A 90 1.45 17.72 -3.20
N VAL A 91 0.50 16.79 -3.33
CA VAL A 91 0.64 15.58 -4.15
C VAL A 91 -0.40 15.57 -5.27
N PRO A 92 -0.07 15.02 -6.45
CA PRO A 92 -1.02 14.89 -7.54
C PRO A 92 -2.15 13.92 -7.17
N ASP A 93 -3.31 14.12 -7.79
CA ASP A 93 -4.44 13.20 -7.64
C ASP A 93 -4.05 11.76 -8.01
N VAL A 94 -4.56 10.81 -7.22
CA VAL A 94 -4.38 9.39 -7.51
C VAL A 94 -5.17 9.05 -8.78
N THR A 95 -4.51 8.52 -9.80
CA THR A 95 -5.13 8.15 -11.08
C THR A 95 -5.24 6.64 -11.28
N CYS A 96 -4.39 5.86 -10.61
CA CYS A 96 -4.32 4.41 -10.77
C CYS A 96 -3.93 3.73 -9.46
N ILE A 97 -4.51 2.56 -9.20
CA ILE A 97 -4.07 1.63 -8.17
C ILE A 97 -3.38 0.45 -8.86
N VAL A 98 -2.23 0.07 -8.32
CA VAL A 98 -1.52 -1.17 -8.68
C VAL A 98 -1.42 -2.01 -7.42
N CYS A 99 -1.95 -3.23 -7.45
CA CYS A 99 -1.96 -4.12 -6.29
C CYS A 99 -1.40 -5.50 -6.65
N ASP A 100 -0.76 -6.15 -5.68
CA ASP A 100 -0.38 -7.56 -5.79
C ASP A 100 -1.60 -8.48 -5.65
N ALA A 101 -1.38 -9.76 -5.92
CA ALA A 101 -2.43 -10.76 -5.97
C ALA A 101 -3.13 -11.04 -4.63
N LEU A 102 -2.42 -10.89 -3.51
CA LEU A 102 -2.96 -11.10 -2.17
C LEU A 102 -3.76 -9.87 -1.70
N MET A 103 -3.43 -8.70 -2.23
CA MET A 103 -4.13 -7.44 -2.00
C MET A 103 -5.28 -7.20 -2.99
N SER A 104 -6.10 -8.24 -3.23
CA SER A 104 -7.23 -8.19 -4.17
C SER A 104 -8.26 -7.10 -3.86
N MET A 105 -8.30 -6.59 -2.62
CA MET A 105 -9.12 -5.44 -2.25
C MET A 105 -8.78 -4.17 -3.05
N GLY A 106 -7.55 -4.04 -3.57
CA GLY A 106 -7.16 -2.93 -4.44
C GLY A 106 -8.07 -2.79 -5.66
N ILE A 107 -8.54 -3.91 -6.22
CA ILE A 107 -9.50 -3.92 -7.33
C ILE A 107 -10.84 -3.32 -6.91
N LYS A 108 -11.33 -3.69 -5.71
CA LYS A 108 -12.59 -3.17 -5.18
C LYS A 108 -12.49 -1.68 -4.86
N ALA A 109 -11.36 -1.25 -4.28
CA ALA A 109 -11.11 0.17 -3.99
C ALA A 109 -11.08 1.00 -5.28
N ALA A 110 -10.34 0.55 -6.30
CA ALA A 110 -10.26 1.24 -7.58
C ALA A 110 -11.63 1.40 -8.23
N LYS A 111 -12.45 0.35 -8.23
CA LYS A 111 -13.84 0.41 -8.73
C LYS A 111 -14.70 1.39 -7.94
N HIS A 112 -14.61 1.37 -6.61
CA HIS A 112 -15.38 2.28 -5.74
C HIS A 112 -15.01 3.75 -5.96
N LEU A 113 -13.74 4.02 -6.24
CA LEU A 113 -13.19 5.37 -6.40
C LEU A 113 -13.11 5.83 -7.86
N TRP A 114 -13.58 5.01 -8.81
CA TRP A 114 -13.50 5.28 -10.25
C TRP A 114 -12.07 5.52 -10.75
N LEU A 115 -11.12 4.75 -10.22
CA LEU A 115 -9.70 4.79 -10.58
C LEU A 115 -9.33 3.66 -11.53
N CYS A 116 -8.27 3.87 -12.31
CA CYS A 116 -7.67 2.79 -13.08
C CYS A 116 -7.12 1.70 -12.13
N ILE A 117 -7.22 0.44 -12.55
CA ILE A 117 -6.66 -0.70 -11.83
C ILE A 117 -5.73 -1.48 -12.75
N ARG A 118 -4.51 -1.77 -12.27
CA ARG A 118 -3.56 -2.67 -12.94
C ARG A 118 -3.17 -3.78 -11.97
N TYR A 119 -3.20 -5.00 -12.48
CA TYR A 119 -2.81 -6.20 -11.76
C TYR A 119 -1.44 -6.66 -12.29
N THR A 120 -0.54 -7.03 -11.38
CA THR A 120 0.81 -7.54 -11.69
C THR A 120 0.98 -8.93 -11.13
#